data_AF-A0A7G8VEH4-F1
#
_entry.id   AF-A0A7G8VEH4-F1
#
_cell.length_a   1.000
_cell.length_b   1.000
_cell.length_c   1.000
_cell.angle_alpha   90.00
_cell.angle_beta   90.00
_cell.angle_gamma   90.00
#
_symmetry.space_group_name_H-M   'P 1'
#
loop_
_entity.id
_entity.type
_entity.pdbx_description
1 polymer ?
#
loop_
_entity_poly.entity_id
_entity_poly.type
_entity_poly.pdbx_seq_one_letter_code
_entity_poly.pdbx_strand_id
1 'polypeptide(L)'
;MHIRTGRLSGLLLLLLSAAGSASAGTITCVPGPGAGAGSFHWVRKISIDEHSRTVLMDTVRSKTKDAETMSKIRGELVSMDDTQSGEPIYVFNSIPAPGVEVMNLFKLFKAGEWRLISAGVSFVNKVPALRAVEQSAVFDCKRSGLG
;
A
#
# COMPACT_ATOMS: atom_id res chain seq x y z
N MET A 1 -10.31 -58.18 15.80
CA MET A 1 -10.77 -56.91 15.17
C MET A 1 -9.54 -56.04 14.91
N HIS A 2 -9.08 -55.98 13.65
CA HIS A 2 -7.87 -55.23 13.27
C HIS A 2 -8.26 -53.81 12.83
N ILE A 3 -7.79 -52.80 13.57
CA ILE A 3 -7.98 -51.38 13.23
C ILE A 3 -6.90 -51.00 12.21
N ARG A 4 -7.31 -50.64 10.98
CA ARG A 4 -6.41 -50.16 9.92
C ARG A 4 -6.02 -48.71 10.18
N THR A 5 -4.84 -48.50 10.74
CA THR A 5 -4.08 -47.25 10.68
C THR A 5 -3.50 -47.10 9.28
N GLY A 6 -4.10 -46.25 8.46
CA GLY A 6 -3.55 -45.92 7.16
C GLY A 6 -4.37 -44.86 6.47
N ARG A 7 -3.67 -43.82 5.97
CA ARG A 7 -4.16 -42.70 5.13
C ARG A 7 -4.45 -41.36 5.82
N LEU A 8 -3.62 -40.93 6.77
CA LEU A 8 -3.63 -39.52 7.22
C LEU A 8 -2.37 -38.72 6.82
N SER A 9 -1.27 -39.36 6.39
CA SER A 9 -0.04 -38.63 6.00
C SER A 9 -0.09 -37.95 4.63
N GLY A 10 -1.01 -38.32 3.74
CA GLY A 10 -1.06 -37.76 2.38
C GLY A 10 -1.67 -36.35 2.30
N LEU A 11 -2.55 -35.98 3.24
CA LEU A 11 -3.25 -34.69 3.23
C LEU A 11 -2.41 -33.53 3.79
N LEU A 12 -1.44 -33.80 4.67
CA LEU A 12 -0.58 -32.75 5.23
C LEU A 12 0.44 -32.22 4.21
N LEU A 13 0.89 -33.04 3.25
CA LEU A 13 1.87 -32.63 2.23
C LEU A 13 1.29 -31.70 1.15
N LEU A 14 -0.03 -31.73 0.93
CA LEU A 14 -0.71 -30.86 -0.06
C LEU A 14 -1.03 -29.46 0.49
N LEU A 15 -0.95 -29.25 1.81
CA LEU A 15 -1.23 -27.95 2.45
C LEU A 15 0.00 -27.01 2.48
N LEU A 16 1.20 -27.50 2.12
CA LEU A 16 2.43 -26.69 2.11
C LEU A 16 2.68 -25.99 0.76
N SER A 17 1.91 -26.30 -0.29
CA SER A 17 2.11 -25.74 -1.63
C SER A 17 1.41 -24.40 -1.88
N ALA A 18 0.72 -23.84 -0.89
CA ALA A 18 0.12 -22.50 -0.96
C ALA A 18 1.01 -21.40 -0.37
N ALA A 19 2.29 -21.70 -0.09
CA ALA A 19 3.29 -20.66 0.12
C ALA A 19 3.66 -20.07 -1.25
N GLY A 20 2.82 -19.17 -1.75
CA GLY A 20 3.22 -18.30 -2.86
C GLY A 20 4.57 -17.69 -2.53
N SER A 21 5.52 -17.77 -3.46
CA SER A 21 6.83 -17.15 -3.29
C SER A 21 6.63 -15.66 -3.03
N ALA A 22 6.69 -15.27 -1.76
CA ALA A 22 6.77 -13.87 -1.36
C ALA A 22 8.16 -13.38 -1.78
N SER A 23 8.31 -13.07 -3.06
CA SER A 23 9.42 -12.24 -3.53
C SER A 23 9.23 -10.88 -2.89
N ALA A 24 9.85 -10.70 -1.74
CA ALA A 24 9.81 -9.44 -1.01
C ALA A 24 10.47 -8.38 -1.89
N GLY A 25 9.63 -7.57 -2.52
CA GLY A 25 10.03 -6.52 -3.43
C GLY A 25 9.96 -5.17 -2.75
N THR A 26 10.74 -4.23 -3.27
CA THR A 26 10.44 -2.80 -3.06
C THR A 26 9.69 -2.32 -4.29
N ILE A 27 8.51 -1.74 -4.10
CA ILE A 27 7.81 -1.00 -5.15
C ILE A 27 8.04 0.49 -4.94
N THR A 28 8.41 1.18 -6.01
CA THR A 28 8.56 2.62 -6.03
C THR A 28 7.63 3.21 -7.08
N CYS A 29 6.81 4.16 -6.67
CA CYS A 29 5.87 4.87 -7.53
C CYS A 29 6.19 6.36 -7.56
N VAL A 30 6.08 6.96 -8.73
CA VAL A 30 6.13 8.41 -8.94
C VAL A 30 4.85 8.88 -9.63
N PRO A 31 4.44 10.14 -9.49
CA PRO A 31 3.26 10.65 -10.20
C PRO A 31 3.39 10.41 -11.71
N GLY A 32 2.36 9.83 -12.32
CA GLY A 32 2.35 9.53 -13.75
C GLY A 32 2.08 10.77 -14.62
N PRO A 33 2.10 10.62 -15.95
CA PRO A 33 1.79 11.71 -16.87
C PRO A 33 0.41 12.32 -16.58
N GLY A 34 0.33 13.64 -16.42
CA GLY A 34 -0.94 14.33 -16.14
C GLY A 34 -1.33 14.44 -14.65
N ALA A 35 -0.54 13.86 -13.72
CA ALA A 35 -0.83 13.94 -12.28
C ALA A 35 -0.64 15.36 -11.67
N GLY A 36 -0.04 16.30 -12.40
CA GLY A 36 0.30 17.64 -11.90
C GLY A 36 -0.88 18.56 -11.55
N ALA A 37 -2.10 18.22 -11.96
CA ALA A 37 -3.31 19.00 -11.68
C ALA A 37 -4.40 18.20 -10.93
N GLY A 38 -4.11 16.96 -10.53
CA GLY A 38 -5.08 16.05 -9.93
C GLY A 38 -5.02 15.95 -8.41
N SER A 39 -5.84 15.05 -7.87
CA SER A 39 -5.63 14.48 -6.54
C SER A 39 -4.19 13.99 -6.38
N PHE A 40 -3.63 14.10 -5.17
CA PHE A 40 -2.25 13.76 -4.86
C PHE A 40 -1.17 14.57 -5.57
N HIS A 41 -1.45 15.77 -6.10
CA HIS A 41 -0.43 16.68 -6.65
C HIS A 41 0.69 17.05 -5.65
N TRP A 42 0.48 16.79 -4.36
CA TRP A 42 1.43 16.98 -3.27
C TRP A 42 2.36 15.76 -3.08
N VAL A 43 2.08 14.61 -3.67
CA VAL A 43 2.95 13.42 -3.59
C VAL A 43 4.01 13.50 -4.69
N ARG A 44 5.26 13.15 -4.36
CA ARG A 44 6.40 13.10 -5.30
C ARG A 44 6.93 11.68 -5.49
N LYS A 45 6.85 10.85 -4.45
CA LYS A 45 7.28 9.46 -4.49
C LYS A 45 6.57 8.66 -3.42
N ILE A 46 6.31 7.39 -3.71
CA ILE A 46 5.89 6.37 -2.76
C ILE A 46 6.86 5.21 -2.87
N SER A 47 7.43 4.78 -1.75
CA SER A 47 8.24 3.58 -1.64
C SER A 47 7.60 2.65 -0.63
N ILE A 48 7.29 1.42 -1.06
CA ILE A 48 6.76 0.36 -0.20
C ILE A 48 7.82 -0.74 -0.18
N ASP A 49 8.26 -1.07 1.02
CA ASP A 49 9.08 -2.25 1.28
C ASP A 49 8.18 -3.32 1.87
N GLU A 50 7.97 -4.38 1.10
CA GLU A 50 7.08 -5.48 1.48
C GLU A 50 7.66 -6.35 2.60
N HIS A 51 9.00 -6.44 2.68
CA HIS A 51 9.65 -7.23 3.71
C HIS A 51 9.48 -6.58 5.07
N SER A 52 9.81 -5.30 5.16
CA SER A 52 9.70 -4.54 6.41
C SER A 52 8.28 -4.04 6.68
N ARG A 53 7.36 -4.23 5.72
CA ARG A 53 5.98 -3.69 5.73
C ARG A 53 5.95 -2.18 5.98
N THR A 54 6.94 -1.46 5.47
CA THR A 54 7.03 -0.01 5.64
C THR A 54 6.68 0.73 4.37
N VAL A 55 6.08 1.92 4.54
CA VAL A 55 5.79 2.84 3.45
C VAL A 55 6.42 4.19 3.73
N LEU A 56 7.06 4.76 2.72
CA LEU A 56 7.60 6.11 2.74
C LEU A 56 7.01 6.91 1.59
N MET A 57 6.48 8.07 1.89
CA MET A 57 5.98 9.00 0.89
C MET A 57 6.78 10.30 0.96
N ASP A 58 7.40 10.69 -0.15
CA ASP A 58 7.98 12.02 -0.30
C ASP A 58 6.89 12.96 -0.80
N THR A 59 6.71 14.07 -0.11
CA THR A 59 5.52 14.91 -0.19
C THR A 59 5.90 16.38 -0.17
N VAL A 60 5.09 17.24 -0.77
CA VAL A 60 5.24 18.68 -0.73
C VAL A 60 4.37 19.23 0.39
N ARG A 61 5.00 19.79 1.41
CA ARG A 61 4.30 20.42 2.55
C ARG A 61 3.79 21.81 2.20
N SER A 62 4.60 22.57 1.47
CA SER A 62 4.27 23.91 1.02
C SER A 62 4.97 24.19 -0.29
N LYS A 63 4.34 25.00 -1.14
CA LYS A 63 4.89 25.43 -2.41
C LYS A 63 4.81 26.94 -2.50
N THR A 64 5.94 27.58 -2.74
CA THR A 64 6.03 28.99 -3.14
C THR A 64 6.31 29.08 -4.63
N LYS A 65 6.33 30.29 -5.18
CA LYS A 65 6.70 30.53 -6.58
C LYS A 65 8.11 29.99 -6.91
N ASP A 66 9.01 30.04 -5.93
CA ASP A 66 10.44 29.81 -6.14
C ASP A 66 10.93 28.48 -5.53
N ALA A 67 10.15 27.82 -4.65
CA ALA A 67 10.58 26.60 -3.99
C ALA A 67 9.42 25.67 -3.57
N GLU A 68 9.69 24.36 -3.57
CA GLU A 68 8.87 23.35 -2.90
C GLU A 68 9.55 22.93 -1.59
N THR A 69 8.82 23.00 -0.48
CA THR A 69 9.27 22.46 0.80
C THR A 69 8.84 21.01 0.89
N MET A 70 9.83 20.11 0.87
CA MET A 70 9.61 18.69 0.96
C MET A 70 9.35 18.24 2.41
N SER A 71 8.52 17.22 2.55
CA SER A 71 8.21 16.52 3.79
C SER A 71 8.14 15.02 3.51
N LYS A 72 8.27 14.21 4.57
CA LYS A 72 8.13 12.75 4.47
C LYS A 72 6.99 12.28 5.35
N ILE A 73 6.10 11.49 4.78
CA ILE A 73 5.09 10.75 5.53
C ILE A 73 5.58 9.30 5.65
N ARG A 74 5.57 8.79 6.87
CA ARG A 74 5.79 7.37 7.14
C ARG A 74 4.44 6.68 7.22
N GLY A 75 4.40 5.45 6.76
CA GLY A 75 3.22 4.61 6.81
C GLY A 75 3.58 3.15 7.08
N GLU A 76 2.55 2.37 7.36
CA GLU A 76 2.64 0.93 7.55
C GLU A 76 1.84 0.22 6.45
N LEU A 77 2.42 -0.82 5.88
CA LEU A 77 1.75 -1.69 4.93
C LEU A 77 0.80 -2.62 5.69
N VAL A 78 -0.49 -2.32 5.65
CA VAL A 78 -1.55 -3.01 6.40
C VAL A 78 -2.02 -4.29 5.69
N SER A 79 -2.11 -4.28 4.36
CA SER A 79 -2.43 -5.46 3.57
C SER A 79 -1.71 -5.45 2.23
N MET A 80 -1.43 -6.65 1.72
CA MET A 80 -0.98 -6.91 0.37
C MET A 80 -1.76 -8.11 -0.16
N ASP A 81 -2.62 -7.88 -1.13
CA ASP A 81 -3.45 -8.93 -1.73
C ASP A 81 -2.98 -9.19 -3.17
N ASP A 82 -2.67 -10.44 -3.48
CA ASP A 82 -2.35 -10.84 -4.84
C ASP A 82 -3.62 -10.89 -5.68
N THR A 83 -3.57 -10.28 -6.86
CA THR A 83 -4.67 -10.36 -7.82
C THR A 83 -4.45 -11.52 -8.78
N GLN A 84 -5.54 -11.99 -9.41
CA GLN A 84 -5.45 -12.98 -10.47
C GLN A 84 -4.60 -12.51 -11.67
N SER A 85 -4.41 -11.19 -11.83
CA SER A 85 -3.51 -10.59 -12.81
C SER A 85 -2.03 -10.63 -12.43
N GLY A 86 -1.68 -11.11 -11.23
CA GLY A 86 -0.29 -11.17 -10.74
C GLY A 86 0.27 -9.85 -10.22
N GLU A 87 -0.52 -8.78 -10.22
CA GLU A 87 -0.13 -7.46 -9.72
C GLU A 87 -0.76 -7.23 -8.34
N PRO A 88 0.02 -6.91 -7.30
CA PRO A 88 -0.50 -6.80 -5.94
C PRO A 88 -1.35 -5.54 -5.73
N ILE A 89 -2.29 -5.64 -4.80
CA ILE A 89 -3.00 -4.50 -4.21
C ILE A 89 -2.34 -4.19 -2.87
N TYR A 90 -1.85 -2.96 -2.71
CA TYR A 90 -1.28 -2.49 -1.46
C TYR A 90 -2.29 -1.62 -0.72
N VAL A 91 -2.51 -1.93 0.56
CA VAL A 91 -3.26 -1.09 1.48
C VAL A 91 -2.33 -0.65 2.59
N PHE A 92 -2.19 0.65 2.79
CA PHE A 92 -1.30 1.21 3.80
C PHE A 92 -1.92 2.44 4.47
N ASN A 93 -1.55 2.71 5.71
CA ASN A 93 -1.96 3.92 6.43
C ASN A 93 -0.79 4.88 6.60
N SER A 94 -1.07 6.18 6.71
CA SER A 94 -0.09 7.14 7.22
C SER A 94 -0.02 7.04 8.74
N ILE A 95 1.18 7.11 9.30
CA ILE A 95 1.38 7.33 10.73
C ILE A 95 1.09 8.82 11.01
N PRO A 96 0.02 9.17 11.75
CA PRO A 96 -0.30 10.56 12.03
C PRO A 96 0.79 11.21 12.88
N ALA A 97 1.11 12.46 12.59
CA ALA A 97 1.98 13.25 13.46
C ALA A 97 1.29 13.51 14.82
N PRO A 98 2.05 13.76 15.90
CA PRO A 98 1.46 14.10 17.19
C PRO A 98 0.45 15.25 17.07
N GLY A 99 -0.75 15.07 17.62
CA GLY A 99 -1.84 16.04 17.55
C GLY A 99 -2.67 16.02 16.26
N VAL A 100 -2.40 15.10 15.33
CA VAL A 100 -3.24 14.89 14.13
C VAL A 100 -4.27 13.79 14.41
N GLU A 101 -5.54 14.14 14.38
CA GLU A 101 -6.65 13.22 14.66
C GLU A 101 -7.12 12.40 13.44
N VAL A 102 -6.66 12.77 12.24
CA VAL A 102 -7.02 12.11 10.99
C VAL A 102 -5.88 11.20 10.53
N MET A 103 -6.18 9.93 10.36
CA MET A 103 -5.31 8.95 9.71
C MET A 103 -5.77 8.75 8.26
N ASN A 104 -4.86 8.84 7.30
CA ASN A 104 -5.17 8.51 5.92
C ASN A 104 -4.88 7.03 5.66
N LEU A 105 -5.87 6.30 5.13
CA LEU A 105 -5.67 5.02 4.48
C LEU A 105 -5.49 5.25 2.99
N PHE A 106 -4.60 4.49 2.38
CA PHE A 106 -4.30 4.53 0.97
C PHE A 106 -4.46 3.13 0.38
N LYS A 107 -4.92 3.07 -0.85
CA LYS A 107 -4.94 1.86 -1.66
C LYS A 107 -4.24 2.13 -2.99
N LEU A 108 -3.18 1.39 -3.25
CA LEU A 108 -2.43 1.40 -4.50
C LEU A 108 -2.69 0.08 -5.24
N PHE A 109 -3.18 0.17 -6.48
CA PHE A 109 -3.57 -0.99 -7.26
C PHE A 109 -3.41 -0.73 -8.75
N LYS A 110 -3.30 -1.78 -9.56
CA LYS A 110 -3.19 -1.66 -11.02
C LYS A 110 -4.53 -2.02 -11.69
N ALA A 111 -5.03 -1.12 -12.52
CA ALA A 111 -6.24 -1.33 -13.35
C ALA A 111 -5.99 -0.71 -14.74
N GLY A 112 -5.13 -1.38 -15.52
CA GLY A 112 -4.44 -0.77 -16.66
C GLY A 112 -3.22 0.00 -16.18
N GLU A 113 -3.45 1.17 -15.59
CA GLU A 113 -2.43 2.00 -14.95
C GLU A 113 -2.41 1.79 -13.42
N TRP A 114 -1.30 2.12 -12.76
CA TRP A 114 -1.27 2.13 -11.30
C TRP A 114 -2.04 3.34 -10.79
N ARG A 115 -2.91 3.09 -9.81
CA ARG A 115 -3.84 4.06 -9.25
C ARG A 115 -3.72 4.10 -7.75
N LEU A 116 -3.66 5.31 -7.22
CA LEU A 116 -3.74 5.59 -5.79
C LEU A 116 -5.10 6.21 -5.48
N ILE A 117 -5.75 5.72 -4.43
CA ILE A 117 -6.89 6.37 -3.78
C ILE A 117 -6.58 6.52 -2.29
N SER A 118 -7.21 7.49 -1.61
CA SER A 118 -7.08 7.65 -0.17
C SER A 118 -8.41 7.91 0.49
N ALA A 119 -8.50 7.55 1.77
CA ALA A 119 -9.60 7.86 2.64
C ALA A 119 -9.06 8.43 3.95
N GLY A 120 -9.50 9.63 4.32
CA GLY A 120 -9.23 10.22 5.63
C GLY A 120 -10.20 9.65 6.65
N VAL A 121 -9.69 9.04 7.71
CA VAL A 121 -10.47 8.44 8.80
C VAL A 121 -10.09 9.11 10.11
N SER A 122 -11.09 9.48 10.89
CA SER A 122 -10.89 9.95 12.28
C SER A 122 -11.67 9.05 13.24
N PHE A 123 -11.33 9.05 14.52
CA PHE A 123 -12.08 8.31 15.53
C PHE A 123 -12.87 9.25 16.42
N VAL A 124 -14.20 9.17 16.37
CA VAL A 124 -15.10 9.91 17.27
C VAL A 124 -15.68 8.90 18.25
N ASN A 125 -15.42 9.07 19.54
CA ASN A 125 -15.87 8.12 20.57
C ASN A 125 -15.48 6.65 20.27
N LYS A 126 -14.26 6.43 19.77
CA LYS A 126 -13.72 5.11 19.34
C LYS A 126 -14.41 4.50 18.12
N VAL A 127 -15.28 5.23 17.43
CA VAL A 127 -15.92 4.79 16.18
C VAL A 127 -15.19 5.45 14.99
N PRO A 128 -14.74 4.69 13.98
CA PRO A 128 -14.14 5.27 12.79
C PRO A 128 -15.20 6.04 11.99
N ALA A 129 -14.91 7.30 11.70
CA ALA A 129 -15.71 8.18 10.89
C ALA A 129 -14.91 8.60 9.64
N LEU A 130 -15.48 8.35 8.47
CA LEU A 130 -14.94 8.79 7.19
C LEU A 130 -15.03 10.31 7.09
N ARG A 131 -13.92 10.97 6.80
CA ARG A 131 -13.82 12.43 6.66
C ARG A 131 -13.74 12.89 5.22
N ALA A 132 -12.95 12.18 4.41
CA ALA A 132 -12.76 12.50 3.02
C ALA A 132 -12.38 11.25 2.23
N VAL A 133 -12.67 11.26 0.93
CA VAL A 133 -12.13 10.30 -0.04
C VAL A 133 -11.48 11.13 -1.12
N GLU A 134 -10.18 10.93 -1.32
CA GLU A 134 -9.44 11.58 -2.39
C GLU A 134 -9.61 10.77 -3.68
N GLN A 135 -9.86 11.47 -4.78
CA GLN A 135 -10.09 10.84 -6.08
C GLN A 135 -8.82 10.15 -6.58
N SER A 136 -9.01 9.18 -7.48
CA SER A 136 -7.91 8.38 -8.00
C SER A 136 -6.91 9.23 -8.79
N ALA A 137 -5.63 9.03 -8.54
CA ALA A 137 -4.54 9.55 -9.37
C ALA A 137 -3.67 8.43 -9.91
N VAL A 138 -3.08 8.67 -11.08
CA VAL A 138 -2.22 7.72 -11.78
C VAL A 138 -0.77 7.88 -11.32
N PHE A 139 -0.12 6.75 -11.10
CA PHE A 139 1.29 6.66 -10.75
C PHE A 139 2.02 5.74 -11.73
N ASP A 140 3.32 5.98 -11.91
CA ASP A 140 4.21 5.05 -12.58
C ASP A 140 4.99 4.28 -11.52
N CYS A 141 4.64 3.00 -11.35
CA CYS A 141 5.28 2.15 -10.36
C CYS A 141 6.24 1.15 -11.00
N LYS A 142 7.39 0.96 -10.36
CA LYS A 142 8.40 -0.04 -10.69
C LYS A 142 8.67 -0.91 -9.48
N ARG A 143 8.65 -2.22 -9.68
CA ARG A 143 9.02 -3.21 -8.68
C ARG A 143 10.48 -3.59 -8.88
N SER A 144 11.29 -3.46 -7.84
CA SER A 144 12.63 -4.03 -7.78
C SER A 144 12.59 -5.23 -6.83
N GLY A 145 12.95 -6.41 -7.32
CA GLY A 145 13.18 -7.56 -6.45
C GLY A 145 14.53 -7.43 -5.73
N LEU A 146 14.61 -7.99 -4.53
CA LEU A 146 15.90 -8.47 -4.02
C LEU A 146 16.20 -9.76 -4.81
N GLY A 147 17.11 -9.65 -5.78
CA GLY A 147 17.61 -10.77 -6.58
C GLY A 147 18.58 -11.63 -5.79
#